data_AF-A0A9E0L0K2-F1
#
_entry.id   AF-A0A9E0L0K2-F1
#
_cell.length_a   1.000
_cell.length_b   1.000
_cell.length_c   1.000
_cell.angle_alpha   90.00
_cell.angle_beta   90.00
_cell.angle_gamma   90.00
#
_symmetry.space_group_name_H-M   'P 1'
#
loop_
_entity.id
_entity.type
_entity.pdbx_description
1 polymer ?
#
loop_
_entity_poly.entity_id
_entity_poly.type
_entity_poly.pdbx_seq_one_letter_code
_entity_poly.pdbx_strand_id
1 'polypeptide(L)' 'MEEPAEVRIGRGQGLTEAVREDLELYGVAELEERIEVLRAEIARCQAQIEKKKAGRQAADALFGSPPG' A
#
# COMPACT_ATOMS: atom_id res chain seq x y z
N MET A 1 -37.48 -7.00 -2.86
CA MET A 1 -36.36 -6.68 -1.95
C MET A 1 -35.24 -6.27 -2.88
N GLU A 2 -34.94 -4.98 -2.97
CA GLU A 2 -33.89 -4.46 -3.86
C GLU A 2 -32.56 -4.86 -3.22
N GLU A 3 -31.79 -5.73 -3.86
CA GLU A 3 -30.47 -6.12 -3.34
C GLU A 3 -29.57 -4.89 -3.33
N PRO A 4 -28.89 -4.56 -2.22
CA PRO A 4 -27.99 -3.43 -2.19
C PRO A 4 -26.87 -3.69 -3.19
N ALA A 5 -26.72 -2.81 -4.17
CA ALA A 5 -25.65 -2.90 -5.16
C ALA A 5 -24.29 -2.96 -4.44
N GLU A 6 -23.57 -4.07 -4.61
CA GLU A 6 -22.22 -4.22 -4.06
C GLU A 6 -21.32 -3.13 -4.63
N VAL A 7 -20.92 -2.17 -3.78
CA VAL A 7 -20.02 -1.10 -4.18
C VAL A 7 -18.65 -1.73 -4.44
N ARG A 8 -18.23 -1.75 -5.71
CA ARG A 8 -16.90 -2.23 -6.09
C ARG A 8 -15.84 -1.30 -5.53
N ILE A 9 -15.17 -1.71 -4.46
CA ILE A 9 -14.06 -0.98 -3.86
C ILE A 9 -12.86 -1.03 -4.81
N GLY A 10 -12.42 0.14 -5.27
CA GLY A 10 -11.26 0.29 -6.14
C GLY A 10 -9.95 -0.04 -5.42
N ARG A 11 -8.94 -0.54 -6.17
CA ARG A 11 -7.59 -0.72 -5.63
C ARG A 11 -7.05 0.61 -5.10
N GLY A 12 -6.65 0.65 -3.83
CA GLY A 12 -6.13 1.86 -3.18
C GLY A 12 -7.19 2.87 -2.73
N GLN A 13 -8.49 2.56 -2.89
CA GLN A 13 -9.57 3.47 -2.49
C GLN A 13 -9.52 3.77 -0.98
N GLY A 14 -9.35 2.76 -0.12
CA GLY A 14 -9.30 2.97 1.34
C GLY A 14 -8.16 3.88 1.79
N LEU A 15 -6.98 3.81 1.16
CA LEU A 15 -5.89 4.75 1.46
C LEU A 15 -6.22 6.17 0.98
N THR A 16 -6.90 6.29 -0.16
CA THR A 16 -7.33 7.59 -0.70
C THR A 16 -8.36 8.25 0.21
N GLU A 17 -9.30 7.47 0.74
CA GLU A 17 -10.30 7.92 1.71
C GLU A 17 -9.63 8.33 3.02
N ALA A 18 -8.74 7.50 3.56
CA ALA A 18 -8.00 7.82 4.79
C ALA A 18 -7.25 9.15 4.68
N VAL A 19 -6.54 9.42 3.59
CA VAL A 19 -5.78 10.69 3.42
C VAL A 19 -6.69 11.92 3.31
N ARG A 20 -7.99 11.75 3.06
CA ARG A 20 -8.97 12.84 2.98
C ARG A 20 -9.71 13.11 4.29
N GLU A 21 -9.54 12.27 5.31
CA GLU A 21 -10.17 12.48 6.62
C GLU A 21 -9.67 13.76 7.28
N ASP A 22 -10.58 14.49 7.93
CA ASP A 22 -10.26 15.70 8.67
C ASP A 22 -9.65 15.34 10.02
N LEU A 23 -8.35 15.58 10.17
CA LEU A 23 -7.59 15.22 11.37
C LEU A 23 -7.89 16.13 12.57
N GLU A 24 -8.55 17.28 12.38
CA GLU A 24 -8.95 18.14 13.51
C GLU A 24 -10.01 17.48 14.40
N LEU A 25 -10.71 16.46 13.87
CA LEU A 25 -11.73 15.70 14.58
C LEU A 25 -11.18 14.57 15.45
N TYR A 26 -9.87 14.30 15.38
CA TYR A 26 -9.22 13.17 16.06
C TYR A 26 -8.50 13.62 17.33
N GLY A 27 -8.56 12.78 18.37
CA GLY A 27 -7.74 12.93 19.56
C GLY A 27 -6.28 12.53 19.33
N VAL A 28 -5.39 12.94 20.24
CA VAL A 28 -3.95 12.61 20.15
C VAL A 28 -3.70 11.10 20.07
N ALA A 29 -4.36 10.31 20.93
CA ALA A 29 -4.19 8.86 20.96
C ALA A 29 -4.64 8.19 19.65
N GLU A 30 -5.73 8.67 19.04
CA GLU A 30 -6.23 8.16 17.76
C GLU A 30 -5.26 8.50 16.61
N LEU A 31 -4.65 9.69 16.65
CA LEU A 31 -3.61 10.09 15.70
C LEU A 31 -2.33 9.27 15.87
N GLU A 32 -1.94 8.95 17.11
CA GLU A 32 -0.81 8.06 17.40
C GLU A 32 -1.05 6.65 16.86
N GLU A 33 -2.21 6.06 17.14
CA GLU A 33 -2.60 4.75 16.60
C GLU A 33 -2.63 4.76 15.07
N ARG A 34 -3.21 5.80 14.47
CA ARG A 34 -3.21 5.98 13.01
C ARG A 34 -1.79 5.98 12.45
N ILE A 35 -0.86 6.70 13.07
CA ILE A 35 0.54 6.75 12.65
C ILE A 35 1.19 5.38 12.73
N GLU A 36 0.96 4.62 13.81
CA GLU A 36 1.50 3.27 13.96
C GLU A 36 1.05 2.36 12.83
N VAL A 37 -0.26 2.36 12.52
CA VAL A 37 -0.84 1.59 11.42
C VAL A 37 -0.21 1.99 10.07
N LEU A 38 -0.10 3.29 9.79
CA LEU A 38 0.50 3.79 8.55
C LEU A 38 1.97 3.39 8.42
N ARG A 39 2.75 3.43 9.51
CA ARG A 39 4.15 2.99 9.50
C ARG A 39 4.29 1.49 9.22
N ALA A 40 3.43 0.67 9.82
CA ALA A 40 3.39 -0.76 9.54
C ALA A 40 3.06 -1.02 8.05
N GLU A 41 2.12 -0.27 7.48
CA GLU A 41 1.76 -0.38 6.07
C GLU A 41 2.89 0.05 5.13
N ILE A 42 3.64 1.10 5.48
CA ILE A 42 4.84 1.51 4.75
C ILE A 42 5.86 0.38 4.73
N ALA A 43 6.12 -0.26 5.89
CA ALA A 43 7.05 -1.37 5.97
C ALA A 43 6.60 -2.56 5.10
N ARG A 44 5.30 -2.86 5.09
CA ARG A 44 4.72 -3.91 4.22
C ARG A 44 4.93 -3.59 2.73
N CYS A 45 4.67 -2.35 2.32
CA CYS A 45 4.90 -1.90 0.94
C CYS A 45 6.38 -2.01 0.55
N GLN A 46 7.29 -1.56 1.41
CA GLN A 46 8.73 -1.63 1.19
C GLN A 46 9.20 -3.09 1.03
N ALA A 47 8.75 -4.01 1.88
CA ALA A 47 9.07 -5.43 1.76
C ALA A 47 8.62 -6.03 0.42
N GLN A 48 7.42 -5.67 -0.05
CA GLN A 48 6.94 -6.12 -1.36
C GLN A 48 7.73 -5.53 -2.52
N ILE A 49 8.15 -4.26 -2.42
CA ILE A 49 9.00 -3.61 -3.43
C ILE A 49 10.34 -4.32 -3.50
N GLU A 50 11.00 -4.55 -2.37
CA GLU A 50 12.31 -5.22 -2.34
C GLU A 50 12.23 -6.66 -2.89
N LYS A 51 11.18 -7.41 -2.54
CA LYS A 51 10.94 -8.73 -3.13
C LYS A 51 10.82 -8.67 -4.65
N LYS A 52 10.09 -7.69 -5.19
CA LYS A 52 9.92 -7.53 -6.65
C LYS A 52 11.21 -7.10 -7.33
N LYS A 53 11.98 -6.19 -6.73
CA LYS A 53 13.29 -5.78 -7.23
C LYS A 53 14.28 -6.95 -7.27
N ALA A 54 14.36 -7.73 -6.19
CA ALA A 54 15.21 -8.92 -6.13
C ALA A 54 14.84 -9.93 -7.22
N GLY A 55 13.54 -10.18 -7.43
CA GLY A 55 13.06 -11.03 -8.52
C GLY A 55 13.47 -10.52 -9.90
N ARG A 56 13.39 -9.20 -10.12
CA ARG A 56 13.84 -8.59 -11.39
C ARG A 56 15.34 -8.72 -11.59
N GLN A 57 16.16 -8.41 -10.57
CA GLN A 57 17.62 -8.55 -10.66
C GLN A 57 18.04 -10.00 -10.94
N ALA A 58 17.38 -10.97 -10.31
CA ALA A 58 17.63 -12.38 -10.60
C ALA A 58 17.27 -12.74 -12.04
N ALA A 59 16.15 -12.24 -12.57
CA ALA A 59 15.77 -12.44 -13.96
C ALA A 59 16.78 -11.77 -14.92
N ASP A 60 17.18 -10.52 -14.64
CA ASP A 60 18.16 -9.79 -15.45
C ASP A 60 19.52 -10.52 -15.47
N ALA A 61 19.94 -11.14 -14.36
CA ALA A 61 21.16 -11.94 -14.31
C ALA A 61 21.08 -13.27 -15.10
N LEU A 62 19.89 -13.87 -15.19
CA LEU A 62 19.65 -15.12 -15.91
C LEU A 62 19.41 -14.90 -17.42
N PHE A 63 18.80 -13.78 -17.79
CA PHE A 63 18.27 -13.54 -19.13
C PHE A 63 18.82 -12.27 -19.80
N GLY A 64 19.61 -11.45 -19.11
CA GLY A 64 20.25 -10.28 -19.71
C GLY A 64 21.32 -10.69 -20.72
N SER A 65 21.29 -10.12 -21.92
CA SER A 65 22.36 -10.33 -22.92
C SER A 65 23.72 -9.89 -22.35
N PRO A 66 24.82 -10.59 -22.67
CA PRO A 66 26.16 -10.11 -22.35
C PRO A 66 26.38 -8.75 -23.04
N PRO A 67 27.19 -7.84 -22.46
CA PRO A 67 27.63 -6.67 -23.21
C PRO A 67 28.37 -7.17 -24.46
N GLY A 68 27.87 -6.77 -25.63
CA GLY A 68 28.48 -7.06 -26.93
C GLY A 68 29.78 -6.31 -27.16
#